data_AF-A0A150PT51-F1
#
_entry.id   AF-A0A150PT51-F1
#
_cell.length_a   1.000
_cell.length_b   1.000
_cell.length_c   1.000
_cell.angle_alpha   90.00
_cell.angle_beta   90.00
_cell.angle_gamma   90.00
#
_symmetry.space_group_name_H-M   'P 1'
#
loop_
_entity.id
_entity.type
_entity.pdbx_description
1 polymer ?
#
loop_
_entity_poly.entity_id
_entity_poly.type
_entity_poly.pdbx_seq_one_letter_code
_entity_poly.pdbx_strand_id
1 'polypeptide(L)'
;MKPLERTRVFLVGEGENELGSRAGAPAYQSDKHPGVLFTLLSRVQPNGWVVGGAREWKSIRKYQARGAAHEDTHHVLGAALDAKEAGCDVLAFSRDIDRDPARREAIAEGIRRVSSSLSSPPEVIGGVAAPALEGWILALLGEKATEELS
;
A
#
# COMPACT_ATOMS: atom_id res chain seq x y z
N MET A 1 -18.17 24.43 12.63
CA MET A 1 -17.82 23.01 12.44
C MET A 1 -16.31 22.91 12.42
N LYS A 2 -15.70 22.03 13.25
CA LYS A 2 -14.27 21.73 13.09
C LYS A 2 -14.09 21.07 11.71
N PRO A 3 -13.04 21.43 10.93
CA PRO A 3 -12.72 20.67 9.73
C PRO A 3 -12.52 19.20 10.14
N LEU A 4 -13.12 18.27 9.38
CA LEU A 4 -12.77 16.85 9.50
C LEU A 4 -11.25 16.74 9.26
N GLU A 5 -10.53 16.24 10.25
CA GLU A 5 -9.11 15.95 10.11
C GLU A 5 -8.94 14.93 8.97
N ARG A 6 -8.11 15.27 7.98
CA ARG A 6 -7.81 14.36 6.87
C ARG A 6 -6.81 13.33 7.35
N THR A 7 -7.09 12.07 7.11
CA THR A 7 -6.18 10.96 7.40
C THR A 7 -4.94 11.07 6.50
N ARG A 8 -3.76 11.06 7.11
CA ARG A 8 -2.49 11.14 6.39
C ARG A 8 -2.11 9.74 5.91
N VAL A 9 -1.95 9.56 4.61
CA VAL A 9 -1.62 8.28 3.99
C VAL A 9 -0.24 8.31 3.35
N PHE A 10 0.53 7.25 3.55
CA PHE A 10 1.77 6.98 2.84
C PHE A 10 1.51 5.94 1.75
N LEU A 11 1.93 6.22 0.52
CA LEU A 11 1.67 5.34 -0.63
C LEU A 11 2.91 4.53 -1.02
N VAL A 12 2.73 3.24 -1.27
CA VAL A 12 3.79 2.38 -1.80
C VAL A 12 3.28 1.55 -2.98
N GLY A 13 4.02 1.52 -4.08
CA GLY A 13 3.65 0.78 -5.29
C GLY A 13 4.84 0.51 -6.20
N GLU A 14 4.62 -0.13 -7.35
CA GLU A 14 5.70 -0.49 -8.27
C GLU A 14 6.26 0.70 -9.03
N GLY A 15 5.40 1.64 -9.43
CA GLY A 15 5.82 2.83 -10.16
C GLY A 15 4.68 3.80 -10.47
N GLU A 16 4.72 4.38 -11.67
CA GLU A 16 3.80 5.45 -12.10
C GLU A 16 2.34 5.02 -12.14
N ASN A 17 2.03 3.74 -12.38
CA ASN A 17 0.64 3.28 -12.40
C ASN A 17 0.00 3.40 -11.00
N GLU A 18 0.69 2.95 -9.96
CA GLU A 18 0.21 2.94 -8.59
C GLU A 18 0.31 4.32 -7.94
N LEU A 19 1.40 5.05 -8.23
CA LEU A 19 1.78 6.28 -7.52
C LEU A 19 1.56 7.55 -8.35
N GLY A 20 1.40 7.45 -9.66
CA GLY A 20 1.28 8.59 -10.57
C GLY A 20 2.52 9.48 -10.53
N SER A 21 2.32 10.80 -10.48
CA SER A 21 3.39 11.80 -10.31
C SER A 21 4.14 11.72 -8.99
N ARG A 22 3.86 10.72 -8.14
CA ARG A 22 4.60 10.44 -6.92
C ARG A 22 5.54 9.23 -7.05
N ALA A 23 5.64 8.63 -8.23
CA ALA A 23 6.71 7.67 -8.53
C ALA A 23 8.09 8.36 -8.59
N GLY A 24 9.16 7.59 -8.45
CA GLY A 24 10.53 8.09 -8.48
C GLY A 24 10.97 8.89 -7.24
N ALA A 25 11.99 9.73 -7.43
CA ALA A 25 12.67 10.41 -6.34
C ALA A 25 11.79 11.49 -5.67
N PRO A 26 11.80 11.61 -4.32
CA PRO A 26 10.95 12.54 -3.58
C PRO A 26 10.99 14.00 -4.06
N ALA A 27 12.13 14.47 -4.54
CA ALA A 27 12.32 15.85 -5.01
C ALA A 27 11.48 16.21 -6.26
N TYR A 28 10.99 15.22 -7.01
CA TYR A 28 10.22 15.41 -8.22
C TYR A 28 8.74 15.01 -8.06
N GLN A 29 8.34 14.55 -6.87
CA GLN A 29 6.98 14.10 -6.64
C GLN A 29 5.98 15.28 -6.58
N SER A 30 4.76 15.08 -7.08
CA SER A 30 3.70 16.08 -7.02
C SER A 30 2.29 15.47 -7.04
N ASP A 31 1.27 16.31 -6.80
CA ASP A 31 -0.15 15.90 -6.80
C ASP A 31 -0.84 16.00 -8.18
N LYS A 32 -0.08 16.27 -9.26
CA LYS A 32 -0.68 16.59 -10.58
C LYS A 32 -1.42 15.41 -11.21
N HIS A 33 -0.82 14.22 -11.20
CA HIS A 33 -1.41 13.01 -11.76
C HIS A 33 -1.45 11.94 -10.67
N PRO A 34 -2.63 11.68 -10.07
CA PRO A 34 -2.74 10.63 -9.07
C PRO A 34 -2.64 9.24 -9.72
N GLY A 35 -1.91 8.33 -9.07
CA GLY A 35 -1.92 6.91 -9.44
C GLY A 35 -3.18 6.20 -8.97
N VAL A 36 -3.29 4.90 -9.28
CA VAL A 36 -4.49 4.12 -8.97
C VAL A 36 -4.77 4.03 -7.47
N LEU A 37 -3.73 3.95 -6.61
CA LEU A 37 -3.92 3.83 -5.16
C LEU A 37 -4.66 5.04 -4.58
N PHE A 38 -4.18 6.26 -4.88
CA PHE A 38 -4.82 7.47 -4.40
C PHE A 38 -6.19 7.70 -5.04
N THR A 39 -6.34 7.30 -6.31
CA THR A 39 -7.62 7.38 -7.02
C THR A 39 -8.69 6.50 -6.36
N LEU A 40 -8.35 5.27 -5.97
CA LEU A 40 -9.25 4.36 -5.27
C LEU A 40 -9.61 4.89 -3.87
N LEU A 41 -8.64 5.35 -3.09
CA LEU A 41 -8.89 5.97 -1.79
C LEU A 41 -9.85 7.17 -1.91
N SER A 42 -9.61 8.04 -2.89
CA SER A 42 -10.47 9.20 -3.16
C SER A 42 -11.87 8.80 -3.64
N ARG A 43 -12.01 7.66 -4.32
CA ARG A 43 -13.33 7.14 -4.68
C ARG A 43 -14.12 6.65 -3.47
N VAL A 44 -13.45 6.04 -2.49
CA VAL A 44 -14.07 5.61 -1.22
C VAL A 44 -14.44 6.83 -0.37
N GLN A 45 -13.54 7.81 -0.26
CA GLN A 45 -13.79 9.03 0.52
C GLN A 45 -13.11 10.26 -0.13
N PRO A 46 -13.83 11.05 -0.94
CA PRO A 46 -13.25 12.11 -1.78
C PRO A 46 -12.42 13.19 -1.08
N ASN A 47 -12.70 13.46 0.19
CA ASN A 47 -12.01 14.50 0.98
C ASN A 47 -11.41 13.96 2.28
N GLY A 48 -11.30 12.64 2.40
CA GLY A 48 -10.84 11.97 3.63
C GLY A 48 -9.32 11.88 3.76
N TRP A 49 -8.58 12.05 2.66
CA TRP A 49 -7.19 11.64 2.57
C TRP A 49 -6.27 12.81 2.24
N VAL A 50 -5.04 12.74 2.74
CA VAL A 50 -3.93 13.58 2.30
C VAL A 50 -2.67 12.72 2.18
N VAL A 51 -1.97 12.79 1.05
CA VAL A 51 -0.75 12.00 0.84
C VAL A 51 0.41 12.66 1.59
N GLY A 52 0.91 12.00 2.64
CA GLY A 52 2.04 12.46 3.43
C GLY A 52 3.40 12.05 2.86
N GLY A 53 3.42 11.05 1.98
CA GLY A 53 4.62 10.61 1.28
C GLY A 53 4.34 9.44 0.34
N ALA A 54 5.30 9.13 -0.53
CA ALA A 54 5.23 7.98 -1.41
C ALA A 54 6.60 7.35 -1.65
N ARG A 55 6.62 6.05 -1.94
CA ARG A 55 7.84 5.30 -2.26
C ARG A 55 7.58 4.15 -3.22
N GLU A 56 8.49 3.94 -4.16
CA GLU A 56 8.47 2.74 -4.99
C GLU A 56 8.91 1.50 -4.18
N TRP A 57 8.32 0.34 -4.45
CA TRP A 57 8.58 -0.90 -3.70
C TRP A 57 10.06 -1.25 -3.66
N LYS A 58 10.73 -1.21 -4.82
CA LYS A 58 12.17 -1.46 -4.95
C LYS A 58 13.07 -0.47 -4.18
N SER A 59 12.51 0.66 -3.76
CA SER A 59 13.23 1.74 -3.05
C SER A 59 12.97 1.72 -1.54
N ILE A 60 12.16 0.77 -1.04
CA ILE A 60 11.94 0.61 0.40
C ILE A 60 13.26 0.24 1.07
N ARG A 61 13.54 0.87 2.21
CA ARG A 61 14.75 0.57 2.99
C ARG A 61 14.67 -0.85 3.55
N LYS A 62 15.75 -1.62 3.41
CA LYS A 62 15.85 -2.98 3.96
C LYS A 62 15.72 -2.93 5.47
N TYR A 63 14.60 -3.45 6.01
CA TYR A 63 14.38 -3.56 7.44
C TYR A 63 15.13 -4.78 8.00
N GLN A 64 16.35 -4.56 8.52
CA GLN A 64 17.19 -5.60 9.09
C GLN A 64 16.86 -5.89 10.57
N ALA A 65 15.69 -6.47 10.82
CA ALA A 65 15.48 -7.21 12.08
C ALA A 65 16.06 -8.62 11.90
N ARG A 66 16.91 -9.05 12.84
CA ARG A 66 17.60 -10.36 12.79
C ARG A 66 16.60 -11.50 12.58
N GLY A 67 16.77 -12.29 11.51
CA GLY A 67 15.97 -13.49 11.22
C GLY A 67 15.95 -13.82 9.73
N ALA A 68 15.77 -15.10 9.40
CA ALA A 68 15.46 -15.51 8.03
C ALA A 68 13.96 -15.29 7.80
N ALA A 69 13.61 -14.28 7.00
CA ALA A 69 12.26 -14.09 6.49
C ALA A 69 12.32 -13.69 5.01
N HIS A 70 11.19 -13.81 4.35
CA HIS A 70 11.04 -13.42 2.95
C HIS A 70 11.31 -11.91 2.80
N GLU A 71 11.88 -11.49 1.68
CA GLU A 71 12.22 -10.08 1.44
C GLU A 71 10.98 -9.17 1.52
N ASP A 72 9.85 -9.62 0.97
CA ASP A 72 8.58 -8.87 1.02
C ASP A 72 8.05 -8.68 2.46
N THR A 73 8.32 -9.62 3.39
CA THR A 73 8.01 -9.42 4.82
C THR A 73 8.78 -8.22 5.37
N HIS A 74 10.06 -8.11 5.03
CA HIS A 74 10.91 -6.99 5.44
C HIS A 74 10.52 -5.68 4.74
N HIS A 75 10.10 -5.73 3.47
CA HIS A 75 9.62 -4.55 2.76
C HIS A 75 8.35 -3.97 3.37
N VAL A 76 7.38 -4.80 3.79
CA VAL A 76 6.20 -4.28 4.50
C VAL A 76 6.59 -3.57 5.80
N LEU A 77 7.51 -4.13 6.58
CA LEU A 77 8.00 -3.49 7.80
C LEU A 77 8.76 -2.18 7.51
N GLY A 78 9.59 -2.16 6.46
CA GLY A 78 10.29 -0.96 6.00
C GLY A 78 9.33 0.14 5.53
N ALA A 79 8.29 -0.22 4.80
CA ALA A 79 7.24 0.69 4.34
C ALA A 79 6.42 1.25 5.52
N ALA A 80 6.10 0.41 6.51
CA ALA A 80 5.40 0.86 7.72
C ALA A 80 6.26 1.82 8.55
N LEU A 81 7.57 1.57 8.62
CA LEU A 81 8.52 2.48 9.24
C LEU A 81 8.60 3.82 8.48
N ASP A 82 8.69 3.78 7.15
CA ASP A 82 8.69 4.99 6.31
C ASP A 82 7.42 5.84 6.52
N ALA A 83 6.26 5.18 6.56
CA ALA A 83 4.98 5.84 6.83
C ALA A 83 4.93 6.47 8.22
N LYS A 84 5.39 5.75 9.24
CA LYS A 84 5.49 6.26 10.61
C LYS A 84 6.41 7.48 10.71
N GLU A 85 7.60 7.41 10.10
CA GLU A 85 8.56 8.52 10.11
C GLU A 85 8.04 9.74 9.35
N ALA A 86 7.19 9.53 8.33
CA ALA A 86 6.49 10.60 7.62
C ALA A 86 5.27 11.17 8.39
N GLY A 87 4.98 10.66 9.58
CA GLY A 87 3.82 11.06 10.38
C GLY A 87 2.50 10.75 9.67
N CYS A 88 2.42 9.61 8.99
CA CYS A 88 1.20 9.12 8.36
C CYS A 88 0.47 8.15 9.30
N ASP A 89 -0.86 8.24 9.29
CA ASP A 89 -1.75 7.37 10.06
C ASP A 89 -1.96 6.03 9.36
N VAL A 90 -1.85 6.03 8.02
CA VAL A 90 -2.12 4.88 7.16
C VAL A 90 -0.96 4.64 6.20
N LEU A 91 -0.59 3.37 6.03
CA LEU A 91 0.20 2.87 4.92
C LEU A 91 -0.75 2.20 3.91
N ALA A 92 -0.77 2.70 2.68
CA ALA A 92 -1.51 2.07 1.59
C ALA A 92 -0.55 1.54 0.52
N PHE A 93 -0.71 0.28 0.11
CA PHE A 93 0.15 -0.31 -0.91
C PHE A 93 -0.50 -1.38 -1.77
N SER A 94 0.06 -1.60 -2.95
CA SER A 94 -0.20 -2.77 -3.79
C SER A 94 1.13 -3.37 -4.23
N ARG A 95 1.24 -4.70 -4.18
CA ARG A 95 2.39 -5.46 -4.64
C ARG A 95 1.95 -6.49 -5.68
N ASP A 96 2.64 -6.57 -6.81
CA ASP A 96 2.35 -7.63 -7.80
C ASP A 96 2.69 -9.02 -7.22
N ILE A 97 1.94 -10.05 -7.61
CA ILE A 97 2.20 -11.44 -7.22
C ILE A 97 3.47 -12.01 -7.88
N ASP A 98 3.82 -11.54 -9.09
CA ASP A 98 4.83 -12.14 -9.96
C ASP A 98 4.72 -13.69 -10.00
N ARG A 99 5.84 -14.38 -10.29
CA ARG A 99 5.95 -15.85 -10.27
C ARG A 99 6.41 -16.39 -8.92
N ASP A 100 6.27 -15.62 -7.85
CA ASP A 100 6.70 -16.02 -6.51
C ASP A 100 5.51 -16.51 -5.67
N PRO A 101 5.34 -17.83 -5.51
CA PRO A 101 4.20 -18.39 -4.79
C PRO A 101 4.23 -18.06 -3.29
N ALA A 102 5.38 -17.73 -2.72
CA ALA A 102 5.52 -17.42 -1.30
C ALA A 102 5.16 -15.95 -0.98
N ARG A 103 5.05 -15.09 -2.00
CA ARG A 103 4.86 -13.65 -1.81
C ARG A 103 3.57 -13.29 -1.08
N ARG A 104 2.44 -13.93 -1.39
CA ARG A 104 1.16 -13.64 -0.73
C ARG A 104 1.25 -13.88 0.77
N GLU A 105 1.86 -15.01 1.16
CA GLU A 105 2.08 -15.34 2.57
C GLU A 105 3.10 -14.40 3.21
N ALA A 106 4.18 -14.05 2.52
CA ALA A 106 5.19 -13.12 2.99
C ALA A 106 4.65 -11.71 3.27
N ILE A 107 3.79 -11.19 2.38
CA ILE A 107 3.11 -9.90 2.54
C ILE A 107 2.14 -9.96 3.72
N ALA A 108 1.31 -10.99 3.80
CA ALA A 108 0.39 -11.17 4.92
C ALA A 108 1.14 -11.25 6.26
N GLU A 109 2.26 -11.97 6.29
CA GLU A 109 3.13 -12.04 7.47
C GLU A 109 3.74 -10.68 7.82
N GLY A 110 4.21 -9.94 6.81
CA GLY A 110 4.70 -8.58 6.99
C GLY A 110 3.66 -7.68 7.66
N ILE A 111 2.41 -7.71 7.17
CA ILE A 111 1.29 -6.93 7.72
C ILE A 111 1.03 -7.31 9.18
N ARG A 112 0.97 -8.61 9.50
CA ARG A 112 0.77 -9.09 10.89
C ARG A 112 1.86 -8.61 11.84
N ARG A 113 3.10 -8.51 11.37
CA ARG A 113 4.26 -8.11 12.19
C ARG A 113 4.37 -6.62 12.44
N VAL A 114 3.69 -5.77 11.67
CA VAL A 114 3.78 -4.30 11.84
C VAL A 114 3.47 -3.89 13.28
N SER A 115 2.39 -4.42 13.86
CA SER A 115 1.94 -4.05 15.21
C SER A 115 2.85 -4.54 16.34
N SER A 116 3.57 -5.64 16.14
CA SER A 116 4.53 -6.15 17.13
C SER A 116 5.93 -5.55 16.97
N SER A 117 6.25 -5.03 15.78
CA SER A 117 7.60 -4.54 15.43
C SER A 117 7.77 -3.04 15.61
N LEU A 118 6.68 -2.26 15.56
CA LEU A 118 6.70 -0.80 15.67
C LEU A 118 5.81 -0.33 16.83
N SER A 119 6.30 0.62 17.63
CA SER A 119 5.45 1.36 18.56
C SER A 119 4.49 2.28 17.80
N SER A 120 3.20 2.26 18.10
CA SER A 120 2.19 3.10 17.41
C SER A 120 2.31 3.03 15.88
N PRO A 121 2.13 1.85 15.27
CA PRO A 121 2.23 1.68 13.83
C PRO A 121 1.12 2.43 13.07
N PRO A 122 1.33 2.77 11.79
CA PRO A 122 0.23 3.14 10.91
C PRO A 122 -0.71 1.94 10.70
N GLU A 123 -1.98 2.20 10.44
CA GLU A 123 -2.90 1.21 9.90
C GLU A 123 -2.45 0.80 8.49
N VAL A 124 -2.52 -0.48 8.16
CA VAL A 124 -2.02 -1.01 6.89
C VAL A 124 -3.18 -1.44 6.00
N ILE A 125 -3.31 -0.80 4.85
CA ILE A 125 -4.28 -1.13 3.80
C ILE A 125 -3.50 -1.53 2.55
N GLY A 126 -3.20 -2.81 2.42
CA GLY A 126 -2.46 -3.29 1.26
C GLY A 126 -2.35 -4.79 1.20
N GLY A 127 -1.86 -5.26 0.06
CA GLY A 127 -1.77 -6.68 -0.21
C GLY A 127 -1.16 -6.96 -1.58
N VAL A 128 -1.30 -8.22 -1.98
CA VAL A 128 -0.90 -8.65 -3.31
C VAL A 128 -2.07 -8.46 -4.27
N ALA A 129 -1.83 -7.76 -5.39
CA ALA A 129 -2.77 -7.68 -6.49
C ALA A 129 -2.77 -9.03 -7.23
N ALA A 130 -3.71 -9.91 -6.88
CA ALA A 130 -3.91 -11.18 -7.57
C ALA A 130 -4.94 -11.00 -8.71
N PRO A 131 -4.68 -11.53 -9.91
CA PRO A 131 -5.68 -11.56 -10.97
C PRO A 131 -6.86 -12.49 -10.57
N ALA A 132 -8.08 -11.97 -10.62
CA ALA A 132 -9.31 -12.69 -10.30
C ALA A 132 -10.32 -12.53 -11.46
N LEU A 133 -10.12 -13.29 -12.54
CA LEU A 133 -10.90 -13.15 -13.78
C LEU A 133 -12.40 -13.35 -13.53
N GLU A 134 -12.74 -14.40 -12.78
CA GLU A 134 -14.08 -14.75 -12.34
C GLU A 134 -14.68 -13.60 -11.52
N GLY A 135 -13.90 -13.05 -10.59
CA GLY A 135 -14.26 -11.88 -9.79
C GLY A 135 -14.62 -10.66 -10.65
N TRP A 136 -13.81 -10.39 -11.69
CA TRP A 136 -14.05 -9.30 -12.64
C TRP A 136 -15.29 -9.53 -13.50
N ILE A 137 -15.51 -10.75 -14.00
CA ILE A 137 -16.70 -11.09 -14.79
C ILE A 137 -17.96 -10.85 -13.96
N LEU A 138 -17.99 -11.32 -12.71
CA LEU A 138 -19.12 -11.16 -11.82
C LEU A 138 -19.34 -9.69 -11.44
N ALA A 139 -18.27 -8.93 -11.18
CA ALA A 139 -18.37 -7.50 -10.93
C ALA A 139 -18.96 -6.73 -12.11
N LEU A 140 -18.60 -7.09 -13.35
CA LEU A 140 -19.17 -6.51 -14.57
C LEU A 140 -20.65 -6.87 -14.76
N LEU A 141 -21.10 -7.99 -14.22
CA LEU A 141 -22.50 -8.40 -14.17
C LEU A 141 -23.29 -7.74 -13.03
N GLY A 142 -22.64 -6.90 -12.21
CA GLY A 142 -23.25 -6.17 -11.10
C GLY A 142 -23.24 -6.92 -9.78
N GLU A 143 -22.61 -8.09 -9.71
CA GLU A 143 -22.40 -8.83 -8.48
C GLU A 143 -21.37 -8.12 -7.59
N LYS A 144 -21.58 -8.18 -6.28
CA LYS A 144 -20.73 -7.54 -5.28
C LYS A 144 -19.99 -8.59 -4.47
N ALA A 145 -18.89 -8.20 -3.82
CA ALA A 145 -18.09 -9.08 -2.98
C ALA A 145 -17.49 -10.29 -3.72
N THR A 146 -16.98 -10.06 -4.94
CA THR A 146 -16.46 -11.10 -5.85
C THR A 146 -14.92 -11.15 -5.87
N GLU A 147 -14.27 -10.32 -5.05
CA GLU A 147 -12.82 -10.14 -4.99
C GLU A 147 -12.01 -11.38 -4.59
N GLU A 148 -12.62 -12.36 -3.92
CA GLU A 148 -11.97 -13.63 -3.54
C GLU A 148 -12.34 -14.81 -4.46
N LEU A 149 -13.06 -14.55 -5.57
CA LEU A 149 -13.42 -15.57 -6.55
C LEU A 149 -12.32 -15.65 -7.62
N SER A 150 -11.51 -16.70 -7.54
CA SER A 150 -10.38 -17.02 -8.45
C SER A 150 -10.49 -18.41 -9.05
#